data_AF-A0A9P8AI94-F1
#
_entry.id   AF-A0A9P8AI94-F1
#
_cell.length_a   1.000
_cell.length_b   1.000
_cell.length_c   1.000
_cell.angle_alpha   90.00
_cell.angle_beta   90.00
_cell.angle_gamma   90.00
#
_symmetry.space_group_name_H-M   'P 1'
#
loop_
_entity.id
_entity.type
_entity.pdbx_description
1 polymer ?
#
loop_
_entity_poly.entity_id
_entity_poly.type
_entity_poly.pdbx_seq_one_letter_code
_entity_poly.pdbx_strand_id
1 'polypeptide(L)'
;MRWLTDKMVHLQYQRGPNAYGIGIDDAYFVVNVMITLTFFRSFVMQLILNPMAEEWFHIRSKKAKVRFAEQGWCLIYYSFLFIYGLVLYWNAPYRHNIDYIYIGWPHTSMTYWFKAYYLIAIGFWLLMIFVLWVEEKRHDHYQMFCHHIITSNLIIGSYYYYFTSIGHPILMIMDSVDVLLCTAKLLKYCGFSKLCDAMFVIFMMGWIILRHGVYNYLFYHAWTKSVYLMKDGECKPGENQERCWTMTVIWVFLALLASLQAITMVWMYSIAKVAYRVITGNGAEDVRSDEDDTDSDKKTL
;
A
#
# COMPACT_ATOMS: atom_id res chain seq x y z
N MET A 1 -21.34 -18.79 -19.30
CA MET A 1 -21.42 -17.50 -18.58
C MET A 1 -21.36 -17.68 -17.07
N ARG A 2 -22.20 -18.52 -16.43
CA ARG A 2 -22.18 -18.78 -14.96
C ARG A 2 -20.82 -19.20 -14.38
N TRP A 3 -20.05 -20.02 -15.09
CA TRP A 3 -18.75 -20.51 -14.60
C TRP A 3 -17.65 -19.43 -14.53
N LEU A 4 -17.70 -18.42 -15.41
CA LEU A 4 -16.77 -17.28 -15.40
C LEU A 4 -17.16 -16.27 -14.32
N THR A 5 -18.46 -16.02 -14.13
CA THR A 5 -18.95 -15.08 -13.11
C THR A 5 -18.67 -15.59 -11.70
N ASP A 6 -18.74 -16.90 -11.47
CA ASP A 6 -18.43 -17.50 -10.17
C ASP A 6 -16.97 -17.26 -9.76
N LYS A 7 -16.04 -17.42 -10.71
CA LYS A 7 -14.60 -17.16 -10.53
C LYS A 7 -14.26 -15.71 -10.21
N MET A 8 -15.10 -14.76 -10.62
CA MET A 8 -14.87 -13.34 -10.41
C MET A 8 -15.37 -12.85 -9.04
N VAL A 9 -16.40 -13.49 -8.49
CA VAL A 9 -17.08 -13.02 -7.26
C VAL A 9 -16.69 -13.84 -6.03
N HIS A 10 -16.30 -15.10 -6.20
CA HIS A 10 -15.96 -16.00 -5.11
C HIS A 10 -14.46 -16.29 -5.04
N LEU A 11 -13.93 -16.44 -3.82
CA LEU A 11 -12.57 -16.90 -3.62
C LEU A 11 -12.41 -18.35 -4.10
N GLN A 12 -11.36 -18.59 -4.86
CA GLN A 12 -11.09 -19.89 -5.46
C GLN A 12 -10.27 -20.79 -4.52
N TYR A 13 -10.20 -22.09 -4.85
CA TYR A 13 -9.36 -23.08 -4.15
C TYR A 13 -9.71 -23.32 -2.67
N GLN A 14 -11.00 -23.47 -2.36
CA GLN A 14 -11.44 -23.88 -1.03
C GLN A 14 -11.02 -25.33 -0.73
N ARG A 15 -10.23 -25.52 0.33
CA ARG A 15 -9.74 -26.83 0.82
C ARG A 15 -10.51 -27.32 2.06
N GLY A 16 -11.20 -26.41 2.75
CA GLY A 16 -12.02 -26.70 3.92
C GLY A 16 -12.95 -25.54 4.26
N PRO A 17 -13.69 -25.60 5.39
CA PRO A 17 -14.70 -24.59 5.75
C PRO A 17 -14.19 -23.15 5.83
N ASN A 18 -12.91 -22.96 6.20
CA ASN A 18 -12.24 -21.65 6.24
C ASN A 18 -10.75 -21.78 5.87
N ALA A 19 -10.45 -22.59 4.86
CA ALA A 19 -9.08 -22.84 4.40
C ALA A 19 -9.05 -22.76 2.88
N TYR A 20 -8.22 -21.86 2.35
CA TYR A 20 -8.08 -21.57 0.93
C TYR A 20 -6.62 -21.67 0.51
N GLY A 21 -6.37 -22.33 -0.61
CA GLY A 21 -5.06 -22.37 -1.27
C GLY A 21 -4.89 -21.25 -2.29
N ILE A 22 -3.76 -21.26 -2.99
CA ILE A 22 -3.43 -20.31 -4.06
C ILE A 22 -3.56 -20.98 -5.42
N GLY A 23 -4.02 -20.24 -6.43
CA GLY A 23 -3.91 -20.69 -7.81
C GLY A 23 -4.27 -19.63 -8.85
N ILE A 24 -4.17 -20.00 -10.13
CA ILE A 24 -4.26 -19.05 -11.24
C ILE A 24 -5.65 -18.41 -11.38
N ASP A 25 -6.70 -19.11 -10.96
CA ASP A 25 -8.07 -18.57 -11.02
C ASP A 25 -8.29 -17.39 -10.07
N ASP A 26 -7.39 -17.17 -9.10
CA ASP A 26 -7.41 -15.96 -8.26
C ASP A 26 -7.20 -14.67 -9.09
N ALA A 27 -6.60 -14.77 -10.29
CA ALA A 27 -6.46 -13.64 -11.20
C ALA A 27 -7.82 -13.07 -11.64
N TYR A 28 -8.85 -13.91 -11.80
CA TYR A 28 -10.20 -13.43 -12.15
C TYR A 28 -10.80 -12.57 -11.03
N PHE A 29 -10.58 -12.97 -9.78
CA PHE A 29 -10.99 -12.20 -8.61
C PHE A 29 -10.23 -10.86 -8.54
N VAL A 30 -8.91 -10.87 -8.77
CA VAL A 30 -8.08 -9.65 -8.81
C VAL A 30 -8.57 -8.68 -9.89
N VAL A 31 -8.86 -9.17 -11.10
CA VAL A 31 -9.42 -8.35 -12.20
C VAL A 31 -10.79 -7.79 -11.81
N ASN A 32 -11.64 -8.59 -11.18
CA ASN A 32 -12.93 -8.09 -10.69
C ASN A 32 -12.74 -6.96 -9.66
N VAL A 33 -11.82 -7.13 -8.70
CA VAL A 33 -11.47 -6.08 -7.73
C VAL A 33 -11.00 -4.81 -8.45
N MET A 34 -10.13 -4.91 -9.45
CA MET A 34 -9.66 -3.75 -10.21
C MET A 34 -10.83 -2.98 -10.86
N ILE A 35 -11.75 -3.71 -11.49
CA ILE A 35 -12.94 -3.13 -12.13
C ILE A 35 -13.84 -2.46 -11.09
N THR A 36 -14.17 -3.18 -10.02
CA THR A 36 -15.02 -2.67 -8.93
C THR A 36 -14.40 -1.44 -8.26
N LEU A 37 -13.09 -1.45 -7.96
CA LEU A 37 -12.38 -0.31 -7.38
C LEU A 37 -12.33 0.88 -8.33
N THR A 38 -12.25 0.67 -9.65
CA THR A 38 -12.30 1.76 -10.64
C THR A 38 -13.65 2.47 -10.61
N PHE A 39 -14.75 1.71 -10.64
CA PHE A 39 -16.08 2.28 -10.56
C PHE A 39 -16.35 2.93 -9.20
N PHE A 40 -15.93 2.28 -8.12
CA PHE A 40 -16.11 2.81 -6.77
C PHE A 40 -15.31 4.11 -6.57
N ARG A 41 -14.06 4.16 -7.07
CA ARG A 41 -13.25 5.39 -7.10
C ARG A 41 -13.96 6.51 -7.83
N SER A 42 -14.43 6.23 -9.05
CA SER A 42 -15.13 7.22 -9.88
C SER A 42 -16.40 7.74 -9.18
N PHE A 43 -17.20 6.83 -8.60
CA PHE A 43 -18.41 7.16 -7.85
C PHE A 43 -18.11 8.06 -6.64
N VAL A 44 -17.16 7.67 -5.80
CA VAL A 44 -16.79 8.42 -4.59
C VAL A 44 -16.21 9.78 -4.94
N MET A 45 -15.30 9.85 -5.92
CA MET A 45 -14.70 11.12 -6.32
C MET A 45 -15.73 12.07 -6.93
N GLN A 46 -16.59 11.60 -7.84
CA GLN A 46 -17.54 12.46 -8.54
C GLN A 46 -18.76 12.86 -7.70
N LEU A 47 -19.29 11.96 -6.88
CA LEU A 47 -20.56 12.20 -6.17
C LEU A 47 -20.40 12.62 -4.71
N ILE A 48 -19.25 12.35 -4.09
CA ILE A 48 -19.03 12.65 -2.67
C ILE A 48 -17.93 13.71 -2.54
N LEU A 49 -16.72 13.41 -3.01
CA LEU A 49 -15.55 14.23 -2.72
C LEU A 49 -15.54 15.56 -3.50
N ASN A 50 -15.88 15.55 -4.79
CA ASN A 50 -15.94 16.77 -5.60
C ASN A 50 -17.02 17.76 -5.09
N PRO A 51 -18.27 17.34 -4.83
CA PRO A 51 -19.27 18.23 -4.24
C PRO A 51 -18.86 18.72 -2.86
N MET A 52 -18.28 17.86 -2.01
CA MET A 52 -17.78 18.25 -0.69
C MET A 52 -16.66 19.31 -0.79
N ALA A 53 -15.75 19.19 -1.76
CA ALA A 53 -14.70 20.17 -1.99
C ALA A 53 -15.25 21.55 -2.36
N GLU A 54 -16.32 21.59 -3.17
CA GLU A 54 -16.92 22.82 -3.67
C GLU A 54 -17.87 23.48 -2.68
N GLU A 55 -18.77 22.70 -2.08
CA GLU A 55 -19.85 23.21 -1.23
C GLU A 55 -19.39 23.47 0.21
N TRP A 56 -18.53 22.61 0.77
CA TRP A 56 -18.16 22.71 2.20
C TRP A 56 -16.83 23.43 2.41
N PHE A 57 -15.89 23.25 1.49
CA PHE A 57 -14.54 23.83 1.61
C PHE A 57 -14.26 24.94 0.60
N HIS A 58 -15.21 25.26 -0.28
CA HIS A 58 -15.14 26.35 -1.25
C HIS A 58 -13.88 26.34 -2.14
N ILE A 59 -13.37 25.15 -2.47
CA ILE A 59 -12.20 24.97 -3.34
C ILE A 59 -12.62 25.24 -4.79
N ARG A 60 -12.25 26.40 -5.35
CA ARG A 60 -12.69 26.82 -6.69
C ARG A 60 -11.78 26.33 -7.82
N SER A 61 -10.48 26.13 -7.55
CA SER A 61 -9.53 25.65 -8.56
C SER A 61 -9.89 24.23 -9.00
N LYS A 62 -10.07 24.03 -10.31
CA LYS A 62 -10.36 22.71 -10.89
C LYS A 62 -9.26 21.70 -10.56
N LYS A 63 -7.99 22.13 -10.60
CA LYS A 63 -6.83 21.30 -10.27
C LYS A 63 -6.86 20.90 -8.79
N ALA A 64 -7.04 21.85 -7.89
CA ALA A 64 -7.12 21.60 -6.46
C ALA A 64 -8.30 20.69 -6.08
N LYS A 65 -9.47 20.84 -6.73
CA LYS A 65 -10.63 19.94 -6.53
C LYS A 65 -10.29 18.48 -6.88
N VAL A 66 -9.65 18.26 -8.04
CA VAL A 66 -9.23 16.92 -8.46
C VAL A 66 -8.22 16.33 -7.48
N ARG A 67 -7.20 17.11 -7.08
CA ARG A 67 -6.20 16.66 -6.09
C ARG A 67 -6.81 16.35 -4.73
N PHE A 68 -7.75 17.16 -4.27
CA PHE A 68 -8.52 16.92 -3.04
C PHE A 68 -9.27 15.58 -3.13
N ALA A 69 -9.98 15.34 -4.24
CA ALA A 69 -10.70 14.09 -4.45
C ALA A 69 -9.75 12.88 -4.55
N GLU A 70 -8.58 13.03 -5.19
CA GLU A 70 -7.55 11.98 -5.25
C GLU A 70 -7.06 11.62 -3.84
N GLN A 71 -6.70 12.61 -3.02
CA GLN A 71 -6.25 12.38 -1.65
C GLN A 71 -7.37 11.84 -0.75
N GLY A 72 -8.62 12.28 -0.94
CA GLY A 72 -9.79 11.79 -0.22
C GLY A 72 -10.06 10.32 -0.53
N TRP A 73 -9.97 9.91 -1.80
CA TRP A 73 -10.08 8.51 -2.20
C TRP A 73 -8.98 7.65 -1.56
N CYS A 74 -7.72 8.11 -1.62
CA CYS A 74 -6.60 7.44 -0.98
C CYS A 74 -6.83 7.28 0.53
N LEU A 75 -7.30 8.33 1.22
CA LEU A 75 -7.59 8.28 2.65
C LEU A 75 -8.64 7.21 2.97
N ILE A 76 -9.74 7.15 2.21
CA ILE A 76 -10.81 6.16 2.40
C ILE A 76 -10.27 4.74 2.22
N TYR A 77 -9.55 4.50 1.12
CA TYR A 77 -9.02 3.18 0.80
C TYR A 77 -7.98 2.71 1.83
N TYR A 78 -6.95 3.50 2.11
CA TYR A 78 -5.89 3.12 3.03
C TYR A 78 -6.40 2.98 4.47
N SER A 79 -7.37 3.78 4.89
CA SER A 79 -7.98 3.62 6.22
C SER A 79 -8.74 2.30 6.33
N PHE A 80 -9.51 1.94 5.31
CA PHE A 80 -10.25 0.66 5.28
C PHE A 80 -9.29 -0.54 5.28
N LEU A 81 -8.26 -0.54 4.42
CA LEU A 81 -7.27 -1.62 4.36
C LEU A 81 -6.44 -1.72 5.63
N PHE A 82 -6.05 -0.59 6.23
CA PHE A 82 -5.31 -0.58 7.49
C PHE A 82 -6.13 -1.18 8.63
N ILE A 83 -7.41 -0.80 8.78
CA ILE A 83 -8.30 -1.37 9.80
C ILE A 83 -8.50 -2.87 9.56
N TYR A 84 -8.71 -3.28 8.30
CA TYR A 84 -8.85 -4.70 7.96
C TYR A 84 -7.58 -5.48 8.30
N GLY A 85 -6.40 -4.97 7.92
CA GLY A 85 -5.11 -5.55 8.28
C GLY A 85 -4.91 -5.64 9.80
N LEU A 86 -5.27 -4.60 10.56
CA LEU A 86 -5.20 -4.62 12.03
C LEU A 86 -6.04 -5.74 12.65
N VAL A 87 -7.27 -5.95 12.18
CA VAL A 87 -8.14 -7.02 12.66
C VAL A 87 -7.56 -8.40 12.37
N LEU A 88 -6.95 -8.58 11.19
CA LEU A 88 -6.26 -9.81 10.83
C LEU A 88 -5.00 -10.01 11.69
N TYR A 89 -4.24 -8.94 11.93
CA TYR A 89 -2.99 -8.97 12.67
C TYR A 89 -3.21 -9.31 14.14
N TRP A 90 -4.33 -8.87 14.70
CA TRP A 90 -4.70 -9.17 16.08
C TRP A 90 -4.78 -10.68 16.36
N ASN A 91 -5.17 -11.46 15.35
CA ASN A 91 -5.33 -12.91 15.44
C ASN A 91 -4.14 -13.68 14.84
N ALA A 92 -3.10 -12.99 14.38
CA ALA A 92 -1.97 -13.62 13.72
C ALA A 92 -0.97 -14.22 14.72
N PRO A 93 -0.39 -15.40 14.44
CA PRO A 93 0.58 -16.05 15.34
C PRO A 93 1.86 -15.21 15.51
N TYR A 94 2.24 -14.45 14.49
CA TYR A 94 3.42 -13.59 14.51
C TYR A 94 3.22 -12.24 15.24
N ARG A 95 2.05 -11.99 15.84
CA ARG A 95 1.82 -10.80 16.67
C ARG A 95 2.72 -10.77 17.90
N HIS A 96 2.96 -11.92 18.52
CA HIS A 96 3.75 -12.03 19.75
C HIS A 96 5.18 -12.49 19.51
N ASN A 97 5.38 -13.32 18.49
CA ASN A 97 6.71 -13.78 18.11
C ASN A 97 6.85 -13.76 16.59
N ILE A 98 7.67 -12.83 16.11
CA ILE A 98 7.92 -12.60 14.70
C ILE A 98 8.48 -13.84 13.97
N ASP A 99 9.10 -14.80 14.67
CA ASP A 99 9.62 -16.02 14.06
C ASP A 99 8.51 -16.87 13.40
N TYR A 100 7.26 -16.77 13.87
CA TYR A 100 6.10 -17.42 13.23
C TYR A 100 5.77 -16.88 11.83
N ILE A 101 6.43 -15.82 11.38
CA ILE A 101 6.40 -15.42 9.97
C ILE A 101 6.96 -16.54 9.07
N TYR A 102 7.98 -17.25 9.55
CA TYR A 102 8.73 -18.24 8.78
C TYR A 102 8.61 -19.66 9.33
N ILE A 103 8.39 -19.82 10.64
CA ILE A 103 8.14 -21.14 11.23
C ILE A 103 6.88 -21.75 10.61
N GLY A 104 7.00 -22.99 10.13
CA GLY A 104 5.91 -23.71 9.48
C GLY A 104 5.59 -23.23 8.05
N TRP A 105 6.47 -22.42 7.45
CA TRP A 105 6.38 -22.12 6.02
C TRP A 105 6.63 -23.40 5.20
N PRO A 106 5.89 -23.65 4.10
CA PRO A 106 4.87 -22.77 3.53
C PRO A 106 3.51 -22.88 4.22
N HIS A 107 2.92 -21.73 4.54
CA HIS A 107 1.54 -21.65 5.08
C HIS A 107 0.52 -21.82 3.94
N THR A 108 0.37 -23.06 3.44
CA THR A 108 -0.41 -23.35 2.22
C THR A 108 -1.92 -23.12 2.34
N SER A 109 -2.42 -22.88 3.54
CA SER A 109 -3.84 -22.62 3.80
C SER A 109 -4.02 -21.26 4.46
N MET A 110 -4.81 -20.41 3.81
CA MET A 110 -5.19 -19.07 4.28
C MET A 110 -6.67 -19.07 4.67
N THR A 111 -7.03 -18.28 5.68
CA THR A 111 -8.46 -18.02 5.98
C THR A 111 -9.08 -17.21 4.85
N TYR A 112 -10.42 -17.28 4.72
CA TYR A 112 -11.17 -16.50 3.73
C TYR A 112 -10.78 -15.02 3.78
N TRP A 113 -10.81 -14.43 4.98
CA TRP A 113 -10.54 -13.02 5.19
C TRP A 113 -9.09 -12.66 4.86
N PHE A 114 -8.12 -13.49 5.26
CA PHE A 114 -6.72 -13.22 4.96
C PHE A 114 -6.43 -13.27 3.45
N LYS A 115 -7.02 -14.24 2.73
CA LYS A 115 -6.90 -14.33 1.28
C LYS A 115 -7.58 -13.15 0.58
N ALA A 116 -8.80 -12.79 0.98
CA ALA A 116 -9.51 -11.64 0.41
C ALA A 116 -8.73 -10.33 0.61
N TYR A 117 -8.22 -10.06 1.82
CA TYR A 117 -7.38 -8.90 2.11
C TYR A 117 -6.19 -8.81 1.14
N TYR A 118 -5.48 -9.92 0.96
CA TYR A 118 -4.28 -9.96 0.14
C TYR A 118 -4.58 -9.78 -1.36
N LEU A 119 -5.64 -10.42 -1.88
CA LEU A 119 -6.06 -10.26 -3.27
C LEU A 119 -6.62 -8.86 -3.56
N ILE A 120 -7.32 -8.25 -2.60
CA ILE A 120 -7.79 -6.86 -2.71
C ILE A 120 -6.60 -5.91 -2.82
N ALA A 121 -5.57 -6.11 -2.00
CA ALA A 121 -4.34 -5.33 -2.07
C ALA A 121 -3.63 -5.51 -3.43
N ILE A 122 -3.51 -6.73 -3.96
CA ILE A 122 -2.96 -6.97 -5.31
C ILE A 122 -3.74 -6.21 -6.37
N GLY A 123 -5.07 -6.31 -6.35
CA GLY A 123 -5.95 -5.62 -7.30
C GLY A 123 -5.78 -4.09 -7.25
N PHE A 124 -5.67 -3.52 -6.07
CA PHE A 124 -5.44 -2.08 -5.91
C PHE A 124 -4.07 -1.64 -6.44
N TRP A 125 -3.00 -2.34 -6.09
CA TRP A 125 -1.64 -1.96 -6.55
C TRP A 125 -1.49 -2.07 -8.07
N LEU A 126 -2.12 -3.07 -8.69
CA LEU A 126 -2.20 -3.18 -10.15
C LEU A 126 -3.07 -2.08 -10.77
N LEU A 127 -4.20 -1.73 -10.16
CA LEU A 127 -5.04 -0.62 -10.60
C LEU A 127 -4.26 0.70 -10.57
N MET A 128 -3.45 0.95 -9.53
CA MET A 128 -2.67 2.18 -9.42
C MET A 128 -1.64 2.37 -10.54
N ILE A 129 -1.13 1.29 -11.14
CA ILE A 129 -0.29 1.39 -12.35
C ILE A 129 -1.08 2.00 -13.51
N PHE A 130 -2.31 1.54 -13.72
CA PHE A 130 -3.19 2.08 -14.77
C PHE A 130 -3.57 3.54 -14.48
N VAL A 131 -3.93 3.84 -13.22
CA VAL A 131 -4.29 5.19 -12.79
C VAL A 131 -3.14 6.17 -13.04
N LEU A 132 -1.91 5.83 -12.66
CA LEU A 132 -0.74 6.68 -12.92
C LEU A 132 -0.45 6.92 -14.40
N TRP A 133 -0.84 6.00 -15.26
CA TRP A 133 -0.64 6.15 -16.71
C TRP A 133 -1.68 7.08 -17.33
N VAL A 134 -2.90 7.09 -16.80
CA VAL A 134 -4.01 7.94 -17.26
C VAL A 134 -3.92 9.35 -16.66
N GLU A 135 -3.46 9.47 -15.42
CA GLU A 135 -3.32 10.75 -14.73
C GLU A 135 -2.19 11.62 -15.30
N GLU A 136 -2.33 12.94 -15.11
CA GLU A 136 -1.33 13.90 -15.57
C GLU A 136 0.03 13.65 -14.90
N LYS A 137 1.09 13.66 -15.72
CA LYS A 137 2.45 13.35 -15.26
C LYS A 137 2.96 14.48 -14.36
N ARG A 138 3.08 14.17 -13.08
CA ARG A 138 3.81 14.95 -12.08
C ARG A 138 5.33 14.78 -12.21
N HIS A 139 6.10 15.68 -11.61
CA HIS A 139 7.56 15.65 -11.70
C HIS A 139 8.20 14.41 -11.04
N ASP A 140 7.52 13.76 -10.08
CA ASP A 140 7.94 12.49 -9.47
C ASP A 140 7.32 11.24 -10.13
N HIS A 141 6.74 11.39 -11.33
CA HIS A 141 6.03 10.33 -12.05
C HIS A 141 6.88 9.06 -12.21
N TYR A 142 8.14 9.18 -12.64
CA TYR A 142 9.01 8.00 -12.84
C TYR A 142 9.35 7.28 -11.53
N GLN A 143 9.59 8.03 -10.45
CA GLN A 143 9.87 7.45 -9.14
C GLN A 143 8.65 6.68 -8.61
N MET A 144 7.46 7.29 -8.74
CA MET A 144 6.20 6.66 -8.33
C MET A 144 5.88 5.45 -9.21
N PHE A 145 6.02 5.55 -10.53
CA PHE A 145 5.82 4.42 -11.43
C PHE A 145 6.76 3.25 -11.08
N CYS A 146 8.05 3.51 -10.89
CA CYS A 146 9.02 2.50 -10.45
C CYS A 146 8.61 1.84 -9.14
N HIS A 147 8.16 2.64 -8.16
CA HIS A 147 7.62 2.13 -6.91
C HIS A 147 6.44 1.18 -7.13
N HIS A 148 5.45 1.54 -7.94
CA HIS A 148 4.28 0.68 -8.20
C HIS A 148 4.65 -0.63 -8.91
N ILE A 149 5.65 -0.62 -9.79
CA ILE A 149 6.17 -1.85 -10.40
C ILE A 149 6.84 -2.73 -9.33
N ILE A 150 7.68 -2.15 -8.46
CA ILE A 150 8.35 -2.90 -7.39
C ILE A 150 7.35 -3.47 -6.39
N THR A 151 6.40 -2.65 -5.90
CA THR A 151 5.39 -3.11 -4.94
C THR A 151 4.45 -4.15 -5.53
N SER A 152 4.07 -4.02 -6.81
CA SER A 152 3.26 -5.03 -7.51
C SER A 152 4.01 -6.37 -7.63
N ASN A 153 5.30 -6.35 -7.99
CA ASN A 153 6.11 -7.56 -8.02
C ASN A 153 6.30 -8.16 -6.62
N LEU A 154 6.50 -7.32 -5.60
CA LEU A 154 6.65 -7.76 -4.21
C LEU A 154 5.37 -8.43 -3.69
N ILE A 155 4.21 -7.81 -3.88
CA ILE A 155 2.95 -8.35 -3.37
C ILE A 155 2.53 -9.61 -4.14
N ILE A 156 2.66 -9.63 -5.47
CA ILE A 156 2.35 -10.82 -6.29
C ILE A 156 3.32 -11.96 -5.98
N GLY A 157 4.63 -11.68 -5.92
CA GLY A 157 5.65 -12.67 -5.59
C GLY A 157 5.46 -13.23 -4.18
N SER A 158 5.14 -12.36 -3.22
CA SER A 158 4.83 -12.76 -1.85
C SER A 158 3.59 -13.66 -1.77
N TYR A 159 2.54 -13.37 -2.54
CA TYR A 159 1.39 -14.26 -2.66
C TYR A 159 1.81 -15.61 -3.26
N TYR A 160 2.45 -15.59 -4.43
CA TYR A 160 2.81 -16.79 -5.18
C TYR A 160 3.71 -17.77 -4.41
N TYR A 161 4.65 -17.24 -3.62
CA TYR A 161 5.57 -18.02 -2.78
C TYR A 161 5.13 -18.12 -1.31
N TYR A 162 3.88 -17.83 -0.95
CA TYR A 162 3.39 -17.93 0.44
C TYR A 162 4.21 -17.09 1.46
N PHE A 163 4.83 -15.98 1.05
CA PHE A 163 5.45 -14.99 1.96
C PHE A 163 4.42 -13.98 2.49
N THR A 164 3.13 -14.31 2.43
CA THR A 164 2.01 -13.45 2.86
C THR A 164 2.10 -13.08 4.34
N SER A 165 2.68 -13.93 5.20
CA SER A 165 2.90 -13.66 6.62
C SER A 165 3.86 -12.49 6.90
N ILE A 166 4.91 -12.28 6.07
CA ILE A 166 5.75 -11.07 6.13
C ILE A 166 5.14 -9.92 5.34
N GLY A 167 4.46 -10.22 4.23
CA GLY A 167 3.78 -9.22 3.42
C GLY A 167 2.70 -8.47 4.21
N HIS A 168 1.97 -9.14 5.09
CA HIS A 168 0.89 -8.55 5.86
C HIS A 168 1.31 -7.38 6.77
N PRO A 169 2.27 -7.53 7.71
CA PRO A 169 2.72 -6.40 8.51
C PRO A 169 3.37 -5.30 7.65
N ILE A 170 4.04 -5.66 6.53
CA ILE A 170 4.60 -4.67 5.59
C ILE A 170 3.48 -3.82 4.96
N LEU A 171 2.39 -4.42 4.49
CA LEU A 171 1.26 -3.68 3.93
C LEU A 171 0.66 -2.70 4.96
N MET A 172 0.45 -3.14 6.19
CA MET A 172 -0.10 -2.30 7.25
C MET A 172 0.76 -1.08 7.60
N ILE A 173 2.08 -1.24 7.68
CA ILE A 173 2.98 -0.11 7.97
C ILE A 173 3.09 0.85 6.78
N MET A 174 2.91 0.37 5.54
CA MET A 174 2.86 1.24 4.37
C MET A 174 1.58 2.08 4.38
N ASP A 175 0.42 1.42 4.54
CA ASP A 175 -0.91 2.07 4.52
C ASP A 175 -1.08 3.10 5.64
N SER A 176 -0.65 2.78 6.87
CA SER A 176 -0.81 3.68 8.02
C SER A 176 -0.10 5.03 7.84
N VAL A 177 1.09 5.05 7.23
CA VAL A 177 1.80 6.30 6.94
C VAL A 177 1.11 7.09 5.83
N ASP A 178 0.54 6.40 4.85
CA ASP A 178 -0.18 7.05 3.74
C ASP A 178 -1.52 7.65 4.21
N VAL A 179 -2.20 7.04 5.19
CA VAL A 179 -3.36 7.65 5.88
C VAL A 179 -2.99 9.00 6.49
N LEU A 180 -1.84 9.08 7.20
CA LEU A 180 -1.37 10.33 7.80
C LEU A 180 -1.03 11.38 6.72
N LEU A 181 -0.39 10.97 5.63
CA LEU A 181 -0.04 11.85 4.51
C LEU A 181 -1.28 12.42 3.82
N CYS A 182 -2.24 11.57 3.48
CA CYS A 182 -3.49 12.00 2.83
C CYS A 182 -4.28 12.94 3.73
N THR A 183 -4.32 12.65 5.05
CA THR A 183 -4.98 13.53 6.03
C THR A 183 -4.32 14.91 6.07
N ALA A 184 -2.98 14.97 6.14
CA ALA A 184 -2.26 16.24 6.13
C ALA A 184 -2.53 17.05 4.85
N LYS A 185 -2.54 16.40 3.68
CA LYS A 185 -2.84 17.05 2.40
C LYS A 185 -4.28 17.57 2.32
N LEU A 186 -5.25 16.80 2.77
CA LEU A 186 -6.65 17.24 2.82
C LEU A 186 -6.83 18.46 3.73
N LEU A 187 -6.23 18.45 4.91
CA LEU A 187 -6.24 19.61 5.82
C LEU A 187 -5.63 20.86 5.18
N LYS A 188 -4.56 20.70 4.39
CA LYS A 188 -3.96 21.79 3.62
C LYS A 188 -4.95 22.37 2.61
N TYR A 189 -5.61 21.51 1.81
CA TYR A 189 -6.60 21.95 0.82
C TYR A 189 -7.83 22.62 1.46
N CYS A 190 -8.22 22.22 2.67
CA CYS A 190 -9.30 22.87 3.44
C CYS A 190 -8.88 24.20 4.10
N GLY A 191 -7.61 24.62 4.00
CA GLY A 191 -7.11 25.85 4.63
C GLY A 191 -6.82 25.74 6.13
N PHE A 192 -6.81 24.54 6.71
CA PHE A 192 -6.56 24.33 8.14
C PHE A 192 -5.05 24.24 8.46
N SER A 193 -4.30 25.33 8.23
CA SER A 193 -2.82 25.32 8.30
C SER A 193 -2.24 24.80 9.62
N LYS A 194 -2.81 25.20 10.78
CA LYS A 194 -2.31 24.72 12.09
C LYS A 194 -2.47 23.21 12.27
N LEU A 195 -3.60 22.65 11.84
CA LEU A 195 -3.84 21.22 11.90
C LEU A 195 -3.01 20.47 10.86
N CYS A 196 -2.82 21.06 9.68
CA CYS A 196 -1.92 20.56 8.65
C CYS A 196 -0.49 20.42 9.18
N ASP A 197 0.06 21.46 9.82
CA ASP A 197 1.41 21.44 10.38
C ASP A 197 1.56 20.38 11.50
N ALA A 198 0.57 20.30 12.39
CA ALA A 198 0.54 19.27 13.43
C ALA A 198 0.49 17.85 12.82
N MET A 199 -0.35 17.63 11.81
CA MET A 199 -0.45 16.35 11.11
C MET A 199 0.81 16.03 10.31
N PHE A 200 1.50 17.03 9.75
CA PHE A 200 2.78 16.85 9.08
C PHE A 200 3.85 16.33 10.04
N VAL A 201 3.90 16.87 11.27
CA VAL A 201 4.82 16.37 12.31
C VAL A 201 4.49 14.93 12.71
N ILE A 202 3.21 14.60 12.91
CA ILE A 202 2.76 13.22 13.19
C ILE A 202 3.12 12.28 12.04
N PHE A 203 2.87 12.69 10.80
CA PHE A 203 3.25 11.97 9.59
C PHE A 203 4.75 11.70 9.55
N MET A 204 5.59 12.70 9.81
CA MET A 204 7.05 12.57 9.79
C MET A 204 7.54 11.59 10.87
N MET A 205 7.01 11.68 12.09
CA MET A 205 7.33 10.71 13.16
C MET A 205 6.90 9.29 12.77
N GLY A 206 5.68 9.14 12.25
CA GLY A 206 5.16 7.87 11.74
C GLY A 206 6.03 7.29 10.63
N TRP A 207 6.49 8.12 9.69
CA TRP A 207 7.40 7.73 8.62
C TRP A 207 8.70 7.13 9.17
N ILE A 208 9.36 7.82 10.09
CA ILE A 208 10.63 7.35 10.67
C ILE A 208 10.42 6.05 11.45
N ILE A 209 9.43 6.00 12.33
CA ILE A 209 9.20 4.85 13.20
C ILE A 209 8.79 3.62 12.37
N LEU A 210 7.81 3.77 11.48
CA LEU A 210 7.22 2.63 10.78
C LEU A 210 8.06 2.20 9.57
N ARG A 211 8.54 3.14 8.74
CA ARG A 211 9.28 2.82 7.50
C ARG A 211 10.81 2.72 7.68
N HIS A 212 11.40 3.33 8.71
CA HIS A 212 12.84 3.20 8.99
C HIS A 212 13.17 2.45 10.29
N GLY A 213 12.21 2.30 11.21
CA GLY A 213 12.33 1.43 12.37
C GLY A 213 11.77 0.04 12.07
N VAL A 214 10.44 -0.08 12.08
CA VAL A 214 9.73 -1.37 12.00
C VAL A 214 10.02 -2.09 10.68
N TYR A 215 9.92 -1.41 9.53
CA TYR A 215 10.25 -2.03 8.23
C TYR A 215 11.67 -2.58 8.19
N ASN A 216 12.66 -1.82 8.67
CA ASN A 216 14.06 -2.25 8.69
C ASN A 216 14.27 -3.44 9.62
N TYR A 217 13.54 -3.51 10.73
CA TYR A 217 13.53 -4.69 11.59
C TYR A 217 12.94 -5.92 10.89
N LEU A 218 11.81 -5.77 10.18
CA LEU A 218 11.23 -6.84 9.36
C LEU A 218 12.20 -7.29 8.25
N PHE A 219 12.86 -6.34 7.59
CA PHE A 219 13.87 -6.63 6.56
C PHE A 219 15.07 -7.37 7.14
N TYR A 220 15.59 -6.93 8.28
CA TYR A 220 16.68 -7.60 8.98
C TYR A 220 16.31 -9.02 9.40
N HIS A 221 15.09 -9.20 9.92
CA HIS A 221 14.56 -10.52 10.27
C HIS A 221 14.45 -11.43 9.03
N ALA A 222 13.91 -10.90 7.93
CA ALA A 222 13.86 -11.62 6.65
C ALA A 222 15.25 -12.01 6.15
N TRP A 223 16.22 -11.11 6.22
CA TRP A 223 17.59 -11.36 5.78
C TRP A 223 18.29 -12.45 6.62
N THR A 224 18.14 -12.40 7.95
CA THR A 224 18.92 -13.25 8.86
C THR A 224 18.24 -14.56 9.24
N LYS A 225 16.91 -14.60 9.28
CA LYS A 225 16.14 -15.73 9.84
C LYS A 225 15.36 -16.53 8.81
N SER A 226 15.02 -15.98 7.65
CA SER A 226 14.16 -16.65 6.66
C SER A 226 14.68 -18.03 6.27
N VAL A 227 15.94 -18.14 5.84
CA VAL A 227 16.56 -19.42 5.43
C VAL A 227 16.60 -20.44 6.58
N TYR A 228 16.93 -19.99 7.78
CA TYR A 228 17.06 -20.88 8.94
C TYR A 228 15.70 -21.40 9.41
N LEU A 229 14.69 -20.52 9.49
CA LEU A 229 13.36 -20.85 10.00
C LEU A 229 12.49 -21.60 8.97
N MET A 230 12.78 -21.44 7.67
CA MET A 230 12.09 -22.16 6.58
C MET A 230 12.86 -23.38 6.08
N LYS A 231 13.83 -23.92 6.84
CA LYS A 231 14.71 -25.01 6.39
C LYS A 231 13.98 -26.22 5.82
N ASP A 232 12.79 -26.53 6.34
CA ASP A 232 11.99 -27.67 5.90
C ASP A 232 11.34 -27.46 4.52
N GLY A 233 11.19 -26.21 4.08
CA GLY A 233 10.64 -25.82 2.77
C GLY A 233 11.69 -25.66 1.66
N GLU A 234 12.94 -26.08 1.87
CA GLU A 234 13.99 -26.04 0.85
C GLU A 234 13.67 -27.02 -0.29
N CYS A 235 13.85 -26.58 -1.55
CA CYS A 235 13.63 -27.44 -2.71
C CYS A 235 14.58 -28.64 -2.73
N LYS A 236 14.05 -29.84 -2.42
CA LYS A 236 14.78 -31.11 -2.46
C LYS A 236 14.22 -32.03 -3.55
N PRO A 237 15.09 -32.71 -4.33
CA PRO A 237 14.64 -33.70 -5.29
C PRO A 237 13.84 -34.83 -4.61
N GLY A 238 12.62 -35.10 -5.09
CA GLY A 238 11.78 -36.20 -4.63
C GLY A 238 10.76 -35.86 -3.54
N GLU A 239 10.75 -34.63 -3.00
CA GLU A 239 9.69 -34.17 -2.10
C GLU A 239 8.53 -33.52 -2.87
N ASN A 240 7.30 -33.99 -2.64
CA ASN A 240 6.09 -33.40 -3.19
C ASN A 240 5.63 -32.20 -2.35
N GLN A 241 6.29 -31.06 -2.52
CA GLN A 241 5.91 -29.79 -1.90
C GLN A 241 5.12 -28.94 -2.90
N GLU A 242 4.03 -28.29 -2.47
CA GLU A 242 3.28 -27.36 -3.35
C GLU A 242 4.16 -26.20 -3.85
N ARG A 243 4.98 -25.67 -2.93
CA ARG A 243 5.97 -24.63 -3.16
C ARG A 243 7.17 -24.91 -2.28
N CYS A 244 8.34 -24.68 -2.83
CA CYS A 244 9.62 -24.77 -2.13
C CYS A 244 10.44 -23.52 -2.48
N TRP A 245 11.40 -23.17 -1.63
CA TRP A 245 12.28 -22.02 -1.87
C TRP A 245 13.67 -22.49 -2.36
N THR A 246 14.29 -21.64 -3.18
CA THR A 246 15.71 -21.72 -3.52
C THR A 246 16.37 -20.42 -3.07
N MET A 247 17.71 -20.42 -2.95
CA MET A 247 18.43 -19.19 -2.61
C MET A 247 18.09 -18.06 -3.59
N THR A 248 17.91 -18.35 -4.87
CA THR A 248 17.48 -17.37 -5.88
C THR A 248 16.15 -16.71 -5.50
N VAL A 249 15.14 -17.48 -5.06
CA VAL A 249 13.84 -16.93 -4.65
C VAL A 249 14.00 -15.99 -3.46
N ILE A 250 14.78 -16.39 -2.45
CA ILE A 250 15.04 -15.58 -1.25
C ILE A 250 15.77 -14.28 -1.63
N TRP A 251 16.83 -14.37 -2.44
CA TRP A 251 17.60 -13.22 -2.88
C TRP A 251 16.79 -12.24 -3.72
N VAL A 252 15.94 -12.72 -4.62
CA VAL A 252 15.03 -11.87 -5.41
C VAL A 252 14.02 -11.16 -4.50
N PHE A 253 13.44 -11.88 -3.54
CA PHE A 253 12.49 -11.28 -2.60
C PHE A 253 13.15 -10.21 -1.71
N LEU A 254 14.34 -10.49 -1.17
CA LEU A 254 15.12 -9.53 -0.39
C LEU A 254 15.55 -8.32 -1.23
N ALA A 255 15.95 -8.53 -2.48
CA ALA A 255 16.28 -7.43 -3.40
C ALA A 255 15.08 -6.51 -3.66
N LEU A 256 13.87 -7.06 -3.83
CA LEU A 256 12.65 -6.26 -3.97
C LEU A 256 12.34 -5.46 -2.70
N LEU A 257 12.47 -6.06 -1.51
CA LEU A 257 12.31 -5.36 -0.24
C LEU A 257 13.36 -4.25 -0.04
N ALA A 258 14.62 -4.51 -0.39
CA ALA A 258 15.68 -3.52 -0.34
C ALA A 258 15.43 -2.35 -1.32
N SER A 259 14.93 -2.66 -2.51
CA SER A 259 14.57 -1.65 -3.52
C SER A 259 13.42 -0.78 -3.06
N LEU A 260 12.40 -1.37 -2.43
CA LEU A 260 11.32 -0.63 -1.79
C LEU A 260 11.88 0.31 -0.72
N GLN A 261 12.80 -0.16 0.13
CA GLN A 261 13.43 0.69 1.15
C GLN A 261 14.24 1.84 0.54
N ALA A 262 14.98 1.60 -0.54
CA ALA A 262 15.73 2.64 -1.23
C ALA A 262 14.81 3.80 -1.67
N ILE A 263 13.64 3.49 -2.22
CA ILE A 263 12.66 4.52 -2.59
C ILE A 263 12.14 5.26 -1.35
N THR A 264 11.86 4.56 -0.24
CA THR A 264 11.43 5.24 0.99
C THR A 264 12.49 6.18 1.56
N MET A 265 13.78 5.89 1.38
CA MET A 265 14.86 6.81 1.78
C MET A 265 14.90 8.07 0.92
N VAL A 266 14.69 7.94 -0.40
CA VAL A 266 14.57 9.12 -1.29
C VAL A 266 13.41 10.00 -0.87
N TRP A 267 12.28 9.41 -0.49
CA TRP A 267 11.15 10.18 0.05
C TRP A 267 11.44 10.75 1.44
N MET A 268 12.17 10.05 2.31
CA MET A 268 12.59 10.61 3.59
C MET A 268 13.43 11.88 3.40
N TYR A 269 14.34 11.88 2.42
CA TYR A 269 15.10 13.07 2.06
C TYR A 269 14.20 14.24 1.65
N SER A 270 13.17 14.01 0.83
CA SER A 270 12.25 15.10 0.46
C SER A 270 11.36 15.56 1.63
N ILE A 271 10.98 14.67 2.55
CA ILE A 271 10.26 15.04 3.79
C ILE A 271 11.15 15.91 4.68
N ALA A 272 12.42 15.53 4.86
CA ALA A 272 13.39 16.30 5.62
C ALA A 272 13.61 17.69 5.01
N LYS A 273 13.64 17.80 3.67
CA LYS A 273 13.72 19.09 2.97
C LYS A 273 12.51 19.98 3.25
N VAL A 274 11.30 19.43 3.30
CA VAL A 274 10.09 20.18 3.70
C VAL A 274 10.18 20.59 5.17
N ALA A 275 10.56 19.69 6.06
CA ALA A 275 10.72 20.00 7.49
C ALA A 275 11.74 21.12 7.74
N TYR A 276 12.87 21.11 7.02
CA TYR A 276 13.85 22.19 7.09
C TYR A 276 13.24 23.53 6.66
N ARG A 277 12.47 23.57 5.56
CA ARG A 277 11.76 24.78 5.12
C ARG A 277 10.81 25.31 6.21
N VAL A 278 10.01 24.43 6.81
CA VAL A 278 9.09 24.75 7.92
C VAL A 278 9.83 25.42 9.08
N ILE A 279 10.95 24.85 9.51
CA ILE A 279 11.73 25.39 10.64
C ILE A 279 12.39 26.73 10.28
N THR A 280 12.78 26.93 9.01
CA THR A 280 13.34 28.21 8.53
C THR A 280 12.31 29.31 8.26
N GLY A 281 11.03 29.08 8.58
CA GLY A 281 9.96 30.08 8.45
C GLY A 281 9.25 30.09 7.09
N ASN A 282 9.50 29.11 6.23
CA ASN A 282 8.72 28.88 5.01
C ASN A 282 7.64 27.82 5.30
N GLY A 283 6.41 27.95 4.81
CA GLY A 283 5.32 26.99 5.14
C GLY A 283 5.60 25.53 4.73
N ALA A 284 4.78 24.59 5.21
CA ALA A 284 4.87 23.14 4.93
C ALA A 284 4.43 22.76 3.51
N GLU A 285 5.02 23.40 2.50
CA GLU A 285 4.77 23.06 1.10
C GLU A 285 5.56 21.80 0.70
N ASP A 286 4.84 20.76 0.30
CA ASP A 286 5.41 19.54 -0.24
C ASP A 286 6.17 19.88 -1.53
N VAL A 287 7.48 19.66 -1.54
CA VAL A 287 8.30 19.85 -2.77
C VAL A 287 7.85 18.94 -3.91
N ARG A 288 7.01 17.94 -3.60
CA ARG A 288 6.41 17.02 -4.56
C ARG A 288 5.07 17.48 -5.13
N SER A 289 4.42 18.48 -4.55
CA SER A 289 3.21 19.08 -5.15
C SER A 289 3.60 20.01 -6.30
N ASP A 290 2.87 19.94 -7.41
CA ASP A 290 3.04 20.87 -8.53
C ASP A 290 2.88 22.31 -8.02
N GLU A 291 3.77 23.22 -8.44
CA GLU A 291 3.83 24.62 -7.97
C GLU A 291 2.53 25.43 -8.25
N ASP A 292 1.61 24.90 -9.08
CA ASP A 292 0.34 25.55 -9.44
C ASP A 292 -0.83 25.31 -8.48
N ASP A 293 -0.69 24.50 -7.43
CA ASP A 293 -1.82 24.14 -6.55
C ASP A 293 -2.30 25.32 -5.66
N THR A 294 -1.55 26.43 -5.59
CA THR A 294 -1.84 27.58 -4.72
C THR A 294 -1.93 28.95 -5.42
N ASP A 295 -1.68 29.05 -6.73
CA ASP A 295 -1.56 30.36 -7.40
C ASP A 295 -2.88 30.96 -7.91
N SER A 296 -4.04 30.39 -7.56
CA SER A 296 -5.34 30.99 -7.94
C SER A 296 -5.85 32.08 -7.00
N ASP A 297 -5.28 32.24 -5.80
CA ASP A 297 -5.83 33.14 -4.78
C ASP A 297 -5.05 34.47 -4.60
N LYS A 298 -4.10 34.77 -5.50
CA LYS A 298 -3.34 36.05 -5.48
C LYS A 298 -3.65 37.02 -6.62
N LYS A 299 -4.74 36.82 -7.37
CA LYS A 299 -5.20 37.79 -8.38
C LYS A 299 -6.68 38.15 -8.24
N THR A 300 -7.11 38.65 -7.08
CA THR A 300 -8.15 39.69 -6.99
C THR A 300 -8.24 40.24 -5.57
N LEU A 301 -7.53 41.34 -5.30
CA LEU A 301 -7.97 42.55 -4.59
C LEU A 301 -6.77 43.50 -4.44
#